data_AF-A0A060CDN8-F1
#
_entry.id   AF-A0A060CDN8-F1
#
_cell.length_a   1.000
_cell.length_b   1.000
_cell.length_c   1.000
_cell.angle_alpha   90.00
_cell.angle_beta   90.00
_cell.angle_gamma   90.00
#
_symmetry.space_group_name_H-M   'P 1'
#
loop_
_entity.id
_entity.type
_entity.pdbx_description
1 polymer ?
#
loop_
_entity_poly.entity_id
_entity_poly.type
_entity_poly.pdbx_seq_one_letter_code
_entity_poly.pdbx_strand_id
1 'polypeptide(L)'
;MQMSPVLNRGLQRYIADSNSALLGLQPEDWLDMAEPVNVPGTSTQYPNWRRKLNREVEDIFADGDINRLLKDLTARRKKRDSINNPGERRL
;
A
#
# COMPACT_ATOMS: atom_id res chain seq x y z
N MET A 1 -12.64 -10.06 -14.29
CA MET A 1 -11.68 -10.64 -13.33
C MET A 1 -12.01 -10.09 -11.96
N GLN A 2 -12.05 -10.92 -10.91
CA GLN A 2 -12.18 -10.45 -9.53
C GLN A 2 -10.79 -10.08 -8.97
N MET A 3 -10.75 -9.22 -7.95
CA MET A 3 -9.51 -8.93 -7.24
C MET A 3 -8.98 -10.20 -6.56
N SER A 4 -7.66 -10.35 -6.48
CA SER A 4 -7.02 -11.46 -5.78
C SER A 4 -5.79 -10.97 -5.02
N PRO A 5 -5.34 -11.69 -3.96
CA PRO A 5 -4.13 -11.33 -3.24
C PRO A 5 -2.87 -11.27 -4.13
N VAL A 6 -2.84 -12.06 -5.21
CA VAL A 6 -1.74 -12.04 -6.19
C VAL A 6 -1.75 -10.76 -7.00
N LEU A 7 -2.91 -10.34 -7.50
CA LEU A 7 -3.05 -9.13 -8.30
C LEU A 7 -2.83 -7.87 -7.44
N ASN A 8 -3.46 -7.80 -6.26
CA ASN A 8 -3.31 -6.70 -5.31
C ASN A 8 -1.81 -6.47 -4.97
N ARG A 9 -1.10 -7.54 -4.57
CA ARG A 9 0.35 -7.48 -4.33
C ARG A 9 1.13 -7.11 -5.59
N GLY A 10 0.73 -7.61 -6.76
CA GLY A 10 1.36 -7.28 -8.04
C GLY A 10 1.32 -5.78 -8.36
N LEU A 11 0.18 -5.13 -8.13
CA LEU A 11 0.00 -3.68 -8.32
C LEU A 11 0.91 -2.88 -7.38
N GLN A 12 0.95 -3.23 -6.09
CA GLN A 12 1.81 -2.56 -5.12
C GLN A 12 3.29 -2.77 -5.40
N ARG A 13 3.70 -3.97 -5.85
CA ARG A 13 5.08 -4.25 -6.28
C ARG A 13 5.47 -3.40 -7.49
N TYR A 14 4.58 -3.27 -8.47
CA TYR A 14 4.85 -2.51 -9.68
C TYR A 14 5.24 -1.06 -9.37
N ILE A 15 4.50 -0.39 -8.49
CA ILE A 15 4.83 0.98 -8.07
C ILE A 15 6.05 1.03 -7.13
N ALA A 16 6.27 0.01 -6.29
CA ALA A 16 7.46 -0.07 -5.45
C ALA A 16 8.77 -0.21 -6.26
N ASP A 17 8.71 -0.88 -7.41
CA ASP A 17 9.86 -1.05 -8.32
C ASP A 17 10.10 0.19 -9.21
N SER A 18 9.25 1.22 -9.13
CA SER A 18 9.37 2.45 -9.93
C SER A 18 10.54 3.34 -9.50
N ASN A 19 10.95 4.27 -10.37
CA ASN A 19 12.03 5.22 -10.10
C ASN A 19 11.61 6.42 -9.23
N SER A 20 10.37 6.47 -8.73
CA SER A 20 9.92 7.55 -7.87
C SER A 20 10.74 7.60 -6.59
N ALA A 21 11.08 8.81 -6.14
CA ALA A 21 11.83 9.02 -4.90
C ALA A 21 11.02 8.61 -3.66
N LEU A 22 9.70 8.82 -3.70
CA LEU A 22 8.77 8.46 -2.63
C LEU A 22 7.70 7.50 -3.13
N LEU A 23 7.27 6.60 -2.25
CA LEU A 23 6.14 5.70 -2.44
C LEU A 23 5.15 5.95 -1.31
N GLY A 24 3.90 6.28 -1.67
CA GLY A 24 2.76 6.27 -0.74
C GLY A 24 1.96 4.99 -0.90
N LEU A 25 1.52 4.40 0.21
CA LEU A 25 0.67 3.21 0.24
C LEU A 25 -0.57 3.50 1.09
N GLN A 26 -1.73 3.03 0.63
CA GLN A 26 -2.99 3.16 1.37
C GLN A 26 -3.25 1.88 2.17
N PRO A 27 -3.53 1.97 3.49
CA PRO A 27 -3.88 0.79 4.30
C PRO A 27 -5.11 0.04 3.81
N GLU A 28 -6.04 0.73 3.13
CA GLU A 28 -7.19 0.13 2.46
C GLU A 28 -6.79 -0.97 1.47
N ASP A 29 -5.66 -0.82 0.77
CA ASP A 29 -5.18 -1.80 -0.20
C ASP A 29 -4.58 -3.05 0.49
N TRP A 30 -4.01 -2.89 1.69
CA TRP A 30 -3.52 -4.03 2.48
C TRP A 30 -4.68 -4.88 3.00
N LEU A 31 -5.81 -4.21 3.25
CA LEU A 31 -7.04 -4.77 3.80
C LEU A 31 -8.04 -5.19 2.71
N ASP A 32 -7.67 -5.05 1.44
CA ASP A 32 -8.48 -5.35 0.25
C ASP A 32 -9.89 -4.71 0.31
N MET A 33 -9.97 -3.46 0.76
CA MET A 33 -11.23 -2.73 0.93
C MET A 33 -11.73 -2.16 -0.39
N ALA A 34 -13.03 -2.33 -0.67
CA ALA A 34 -13.62 -1.91 -1.94
C ALA A 34 -14.23 -0.49 -1.88
N GLU A 35 -14.69 -0.07 -0.71
CA GLU A 35 -15.47 1.15 -0.54
C GLU A 35 -14.58 2.40 -0.43
N PRO A 36 -14.85 3.46 -1.22
CA PRO A 36 -14.05 4.67 -1.17
C PRO A 36 -14.32 5.47 0.11
N VAL A 37 -13.31 6.22 0.56
CA VAL A 37 -13.49 7.20 1.65
C VAL A 37 -14.20 8.47 1.18
N ASN A 38 -14.12 8.79 -0.12
CA ASN A 38 -14.69 9.98 -0.72
C ASN A 38 -15.08 9.72 -2.19
N VAL A 39 -16.26 10.21 -2.59
CA VAL A 39 -16.72 10.24 -3.98
C VAL A 39 -16.84 11.71 -4.41
N PRO A 40 -15.93 12.22 -5.27
CA PRO A 40 -15.95 13.62 -5.70
C PRO A 40 -17.29 14.03 -6.33
N GLY A 41 -17.72 15.27 -6.06
CA GLY A 41 -18.98 15.81 -6.60
C GLY A 41 -20.25 15.37 -5.85
N THR A 42 -20.12 14.71 -4.70
CA THR A 42 -21.25 14.31 -3.86
C THR A 42 -21.31 15.08 -2.54
N SER A 43 -22.51 15.26 -2.00
CA SER A 43 -22.77 15.87 -0.69
C SER A 43 -23.51 14.87 0.22
N THR A 44 -24.80 14.65 -0.02
CA THR A 44 -25.66 13.75 0.78
C THR A 44 -25.81 12.36 0.16
N GLN A 45 -25.34 12.16 -1.06
CA GLN A 45 -25.46 10.89 -1.79
C GLN A 45 -24.51 9.80 -1.26
N TYR A 46 -23.40 10.18 -0.64
CA TYR A 46 -22.41 9.26 -0.09
C TYR A 46 -21.90 9.76 1.26
N PRO A 47 -21.65 8.88 2.26
CA PRO A 47 -21.11 9.27 3.56
C PRO A 47 -19.60 9.57 3.46
N ASN A 48 -19.22 10.61 2.70
CA ASN A 48 -17.84 11.04 2.54
C ASN A 48 -17.17 11.29 3.89
N TRP A 49 -15.88 10.94 3.98
CA TRP A 49 -15.02 11.20 5.15
C TRP A 49 -15.43 10.47 6.44
N ARG A 50 -16.28 9.44 6.32
CA ARG A 50 -16.81 8.69 7.48
C ARG A 50 -16.44 7.22 7.50
N ARG A 51 -16.01 6.66 6.37
CA ARG A 51 -15.64 5.23 6.26
C ARG A 51 -14.32 4.99 6.99
N LYS A 52 -14.38 4.16 8.04
CA LYS A 52 -13.22 3.67 8.80
C LYS A 52 -12.59 2.46 8.11
N LEU A 53 -11.32 2.18 8.41
CA LEU A 53 -10.73 0.87 8.13
C LEU A 53 -11.55 -0.24 8.82
N ASN A 54 -11.56 -1.44 8.24
CA ASN A 54 -12.37 -2.56 8.71
C ASN A 54 -11.70 -3.39 9.83
N ARG A 55 -10.51 -2.99 10.28
CA ARG A 55 -9.73 -3.62 11.34
C ARG A 55 -9.05 -2.58 12.22
N GLU A 56 -8.83 -2.93 13.48
CA GLU A 56 -8.05 -2.13 14.42
C GLU A 56 -6.56 -2.17 14.07
N VAL A 57 -5.81 -1.15 14.52
CA VAL A 57 -4.40 -0.97 14.18
C VAL A 57 -3.55 -2.15 14.68
N GLU A 58 -3.82 -2.63 15.88
CA GLU A 58 -3.15 -3.77 16.51
C GLU A 58 -3.31 -5.03 15.66
N ASP A 59 -4.52 -5.27 15.13
CA ASP A 59 -4.81 -6.43 14.29
C ASP A 59 -4.10 -6.33 12.94
N ILE A 60 -4.06 -5.14 12.34
CA ILE A 60 -3.37 -4.91 11.06
C ILE A 60 -1.90 -5.29 11.18
N PHE A 61 -1.23 -4.86 12.26
CA PHE A 61 0.20 -5.12 12.44
C PHE A 61 0.52 -6.48 13.07
N ALA A 62 -0.46 -7.17 13.66
CA ALA A 62 -0.34 -8.58 14.04
C ALA A 62 -0.49 -9.55 12.85
N ASP A 63 -1.02 -9.08 11.72
CA ASP A 63 -1.29 -9.91 10.54
C ASP A 63 0.00 -10.33 9.81
N GLY A 64 0.22 -11.64 9.68
CA GLY A 64 1.41 -12.19 9.03
C GLY A 64 1.49 -11.89 7.53
N ASP A 65 0.36 -11.82 6.82
CA ASP A 65 0.31 -11.53 5.39
C ASP A 65 0.60 -10.07 5.09
N ILE A 66 0.03 -9.16 5.87
CA ILE A 66 0.33 -7.72 5.76
C ILE A 66 1.81 -7.48 6.07
N ASN A 67 2.34 -8.10 7.12
CA ASN A 67 3.77 -8.01 7.45
C ASN A 67 4.67 -8.57 6.34
N ARG A 68 4.29 -9.67 5.67
CA ARG A 68 5.03 -10.21 4.51
C ARG A 68 4.99 -9.24 3.33
N LEU A 69 3.84 -8.65 3.04
CA LEU A 69 3.67 -7.64 1.99
C LEU A 69 4.58 -6.43 2.25
N LEU A 70 4.48 -5.82 3.43
CA LEU A 70 5.26 -4.61 3.78
C LEU A 70 6.78 -4.88 3.75
N LYS A 71 7.22 -6.05 4.20
CA LYS A 71 8.64 -6.47 4.10
C LYS A 71 9.11 -6.59 2.65
N ASP A 72 8.31 -7.20 1.78
CA ASP A 72 8.62 -7.35 0.35
C ASP A 72 8.67 -5.98 -0.36
N LEU A 73 7.70 -5.10 -0.12
CA LEU A 73 7.71 -3.73 -0.68
C LEU A 73 8.91 -2.92 -0.18
N THR A 74 9.25 -3.04 1.10
CA THR A 74 10.45 -2.39 1.68
C THR A 74 11.74 -2.87 1.02
N ALA A 75 11.87 -4.18 0.79
CA ALA A 75 13.06 -4.75 0.13
C ALA A 75 13.21 -4.23 -1.31
N ARG A 76 12.10 -4.12 -2.06
CA ARG A 76 12.08 -3.56 -3.42
C ARG A 76 12.51 -2.10 -3.46
N ARG A 77 11.99 -1.28 -2.54
CA ARG A 77 12.38 0.13 -2.39
C ARG A 77 13.87 0.29 -2.11
N LYS A 78 14.41 -0.43 -1.12
CA LYS A 78 15.84 -0.40 -0.81
C LYS A 78 16.71 -0.83 -1.99
N LYS A 79 16.29 -1.85 -2.74
CA LYS A 79 16.97 -2.28 -3.96
C LYS A 79 16.99 -1.14 -4.99
N ARG A 80 15.85 -0.49 -5.22
CA ARG A 80 15.76 0.64 -6.17
C ARG A 80 16.60 1.83 -5.71
N ASP A 81 16.53 2.20 -4.44
CA ASP A 81 17.32 3.31 -3.88
C ASP A 81 18.82 3.03 -4.04
N SER A 82 19.27 1.78 -3.83
CA SER A 82 20.67 1.40 -4.04
C SER A 82 21.14 1.45 -5.49
N ILE A 83 20.22 1.25 -6.45
CA ILE A 83 20.49 1.40 -7.89
C ILE A 83 20.61 2.88 -8.25
N ASN A 84 19.75 3.71 -7.67
CA ASN A 84 19.71 5.14 -7.94
C ASN A 84 20.86 5.91 -7.26
N ASN A 85 21.28 5.48 -6.06
CA ASN A 85 22.30 6.12 -5.24
C ASN A 85 23.43 5.13 -4.87
N PRO A 86 24.28 4.72 -5.82
CA PRO A 86 25.28 3.67 -5.58
C PRO A 86 26.36 4.06 -4.56
N GLY A 87 26.58 5.35 -4.31
CA GLY A 87 27.60 5.89 -3.40
C GLY A 87 27.18 6.06 -1.92
N GLU A 88 25.90 5.87 -1.59
CA GLU A 88 25.39 6.08 -0.22
C GLU A 88 25.34 4.80 0.64
N ARG A 89 25.97 3.71 0.20
CA ARG A 89 26.17 2.52 1.06
C ARG A 89 27.13 2.89 2.19
N ARG A 90 26.56 3.40 3.30
CA ARG A 90 27.28 3.61 4.56
C ARG A 90 27.84 2.26 5.07
N LEU A 91 29.04 2.39 5.64
CA LEU A 91 29.73 1.43 6.51
C LEU A 91 28.78 0.75 7.51
#